data_AF-A0A654E293-F1
#
_entry.id   AF-A0A654E293-F1
#
_cell.length_a   1.000
_cell.length_b   1.000
_cell.length_c   1.000
_cell.angle_alpha   90.00
_cell.angle_beta   90.00
_cell.angle_gamma   90.00
#
_symmetry.space_group_name_H-M   'P 1'
#
loop_
_entity.id
_entity.type
_entity.pdbx_description
1 polymer ?
#
loop_
_entity_poly.entity_id
_entity_poly.type
_entity_poly.pdbx_seq_one_letter_code
_entity_poly.pdbx_strand_id
1 'polypeptide(L)'
;MPLLAKDFVPEKSKGGMFKSGRIQSFQEVLEAANIWIKENPAIDVLNVETVVLPNIHESDEEGSMDTELWTGGESSSHWYQLLRVWYRQD
;
A
#
# COMPACT_ATOMS: atom_id res chain seq x y z
N MET A 1 24.27 -3.77 4.93
CA MET A 1 22.90 -3.94 4.42
C MET A 1 21.99 -2.86 4.97
N PRO A 2 21.39 -2.02 4.12
CA PRO A 2 20.39 -1.05 4.55
C PRO A 2 19.10 -1.76 4.99
N LEU A 3 18.33 -1.10 5.87
CA LEU A 3 16.93 -1.46 6.11
C LEU A 3 16.08 -0.90 4.97
N LEU A 4 15.26 -1.73 4.35
CA LEU A 4 14.37 -1.36 3.25
C LEU A 4 12.91 -1.63 3.65
N ALA A 5 12.00 -0.88 3.03
CA ALA A 5 10.56 -1.05 3.18
C ALA A 5 9.92 -1.16 1.79
N LYS A 6 8.97 -2.08 1.64
CA LYS A 6 8.11 -2.16 0.48
C LYS A 6 6.65 -2.19 0.92
N ASP A 7 5.88 -1.26 0.38
CA ASP A 7 4.45 -1.19 0.59
C ASP A 7 3.70 -1.89 -0.54
N PHE A 8 2.67 -2.63 -0.14
CA PHE A 8 1.67 -3.22 -1.00
C PHE A 8 0.40 -2.39 -0.83
N VAL A 9 0.31 -1.31 -1.60
CA VAL A 9 -0.81 -0.37 -1.59
C VAL A 9 -1.98 -1.01 -2.35
N PRO A 10 -3.21 -1.01 -1.80
CA PRO A 10 -4.37 -1.51 -2.54
C PRO A 10 -4.59 -0.71 -3.82
N GLU A 11 -4.65 -1.36 -4.96
CA GLU A 11 -4.89 -0.64 -6.22
C GLU A 11 -6.34 -0.13 -6.30
N LYS A 12 -6.50 1.13 -6.70
CA LYS A 12 -7.78 1.77 -7.00
C LYS A 12 -7.99 1.82 -8.50
N SER A 13 -8.91 1.02 -9.02
CA SER A 13 -9.30 1.08 -10.43
C SER A 13 -10.37 2.16 -10.65
N LYS A 14 -10.21 2.95 -11.72
CA LYS A 14 -11.27 3.87 -12.17
C LYS A 14 -12.41 3.05 -12.77
N GLY A 15 -13.64 3.42 -12.42
CA GLY A 15 -14.82 2.91 -13.08
C GLY A 15 -14.89 3.36 -14.54
N GLY A 16 -15.55 2.57 -15.38
CA GLY A 16 -15.88 2.94 -16.75
C GLY A 16 -17.36 3.32 -16.89
N MET A 17 -17.81 3.62 -18.11
CA MET A 17 -19.21 4.00 -18.41
C MET A 17 -20.26 2.99 -17.87
N PHE A 18 -19.87 1.73 -17.64
CA PHE A 18 -20.76 0.66 -17.15
C PHE A 18 -20.20 -0.14 -15.95
N LYS A 19 -19.11 0.31 -15.32
CA LYS A 19 -18.51 -0.40 -14.18
C LYS A 19 -18.12 0.59 -13.09
N SER A 20 -18.48 0.31 -11.84
CA SER A 20 -17.98 1.08 -10.70
C SER A 20 -16.47 0.89 -10.56
N GLY A 21 -15.79 1.91 -10.04
CA GLY A 21 -14.42 1.76 -9.58
C GLY A 21 -14.36 0.73 -8.45
N ARG A 22 -13.23 0.04 -8.33
CA ARG A 22 -12.99 -0.97 -7.29
C ARG A 22 -11.70 -0.65 -6.57
N ILE A 23 -11.69 -0.82 -5.26
CA ILE A 23 -10.46 -0.92 -4.47
C ILE A 23 -10.14 -2.41 -4.27
N GLN A 24 -8.86 -2.79 -4.41
CA GLN A 24 -8.44 -4.15 -4.06
C GLN A 24 -8.85 -4.48 -2.62
N SER A 25 -9.26 -5.72 -2.40
CA SER A 25 -9.46 -6.26 -1.06
C SER A 25 -8.12 -6.46 -0.35
N PHE A 26 -8.14 -6.47 0.97
CA PHE A 26 -6.94 -6.76 1.77
C PHE A 26 -6.33 -8.13 1.44
N GLN A 27 -7.15 -9.12 1.09
CA GLN A 27 -6.66 -10.44 0.67
C GLN A 27 -5.86 -10.39 -0.64
N GLU A 28 -6.25 -9.54 -1.60
CA GLU A 28 -5.51 -9.35 -2.84
C GLU A 28 -4.16 -8.66 -2.58
N VAL A 29 -4.12 -7.71 -1.65
CA VAL A 29 -2.88 -7.06 -1.17
C VAL A 29 -1.95 -8.07 -0.49
N LEU A 30 -2.49 -8.93 0.37
CA LEU A 30 -1.74 -10.00 1.03
C LEU A 30 -1.17 -11.01 0.03
N GLU A 31 -1.96 -11.40 -0.97
CA GLU A 31 -1.49 -12.32 -2.01
C GLU A 31 -0.34 -11.70 -2.82
N ALA A 32 -0.44 -10.42 -3.17
CA ALA A 32 0.64 -9.70 -3.85
C ALA A 32 1.93 -9.68 -3.02
N ALA A 33 1.82 -9.46 -1.70
CA ALA A 33 2.96 -9.52 -0.79
C ALA A 33 3.58 -10.93 -0.74
N ASN A 34 2.76 -11.98 -0.62
CA ASN A 34 3.23 -13.37 -0.60
C ASN A 34 3.96 -13.75 -1.89
N ILE A 35 3.41 -13.37 -3.05
CA ILE A 35 4.04 -13.61 -4.36
C ILE A 35 5.39 -12.91 -4.42
N TRP A 36 5.46 -11.62 -4.08
CA TRP A 36 6.71 -10.87 -4.10
C TRP A 36 7.77 -11.47 -3.17
N ILE A 37 7.42 -11.84 -1.94
CA ILE A 37 8.37 -12.48 -1.01
C ILE A 37 8.90 -13.79 -1.61
N LYS A 38 8.01 -14.63 -2.15
CA LYS A 38 8.37 -15.91 -2.76
C LYS A 38 9.31 -15.76 -3.97
N GLU A 39 9.09 -14.73 -4.78
CA GLU A 39 9.90 -14.45 -5.98
C GLU A 39 11.27 -13.84 -5.67
N ASN A 40 11.49 -13.38 -4.44
CA ASN A 40 12.72 -12.70 -4.02
C ASN A 40 13.44 -13.46 -2.88
N PRO A 41 13.94 -14.70 -3.11
CA PRO A 41 14.52 -15.53 -2.04
C PRO A 41 15.81 -14.97 -1.40
N ALA A 42 16.40 -13.92 -1.98
CA ALA A 42 17.58 -13.24 -1.44
C ALA A 42 17.24 -12.16 -0.41
N ILE A 43 15.97 -11.85 -0.17
CA ILE A 43 15.57 -10.89 0.87
C ILE A 43 15.44 -11.59 2.23
N ASP A 44 15.91 -10.93 3.27
CA ASP A 44 15.66 -11.30 4.66
C ASP A 44 14.49 -10.47 5.18
N VAL A 45 13.30 -11.09 5.28
CA VAL A 45 12.09 -10.42 5.79
C VAL A 45 12.20 -10.30 7.31
N LEU A 46 12.22 -9.06 7.79
CA LEU A 46 12.36 -8.74 9.22
C LEU A 46 11.00 -8.57 9.90
N ASN A 47 10.04 -7.93 9.22
CA ASN A 47 8.70 -7.69 9.75
C ASN A 47 7.68 -7.51 8.62
N VAL A 48 6.43 -7.86 8.90
CA VAL A 48 5.28 -7.56 8.04
C VAL A 48 4.21 -6.91 8.91
N GLU A 49 3.79 -5.70 8.54
CA GLU A 49 2.79 -4.95 9.30
C GLU A 49 1.62 -4.50 8.41
N THR A 50 0.46 -4.33 9.05
CA THR A 50 -0.66 -3.61 8.43
C THR A 50 -0.54 -2.13 8.77
N VAL A 51 -0.42 -1.29 7.75
CA VAL A 51 -0.40 0.17 7.90
C VAL A 51 -1.75 0.73 7.45
N VAL A 52 -2.24 1.77 8.13
CA VAL A 52 -3.49 2.43 7.79
C VAL A 52 -3.21 3.91 7.54
N LEU A 53 -3.44 4.36 6.30
CA LEU A 53 -3.11 5.72 5.86
C LEU A 53 -4.32 6.39 5.19
N PRO A 54 -4.56 7.69 5.43
CA PRO A 54 -5.58 8.43 4.72
C PRO A 54 -5.09 8.86 3.32
N ASN A 55 -6.00 8.98 2.38
CA ASN A 55 -5.85 9.79 1.16
C ASN A 55 -4.66 9.50 0.23
N ILE A 56 -3.98 8.37 0.39
CA ILE A 56 -2.81 7.92 -0.42
C ILE A 56 -3.04 7.74 -1.93
N HIS A 57 -4.24 8.00 -2.43
CA HIS A 57 -4.60 7.98 -3.85
C HIS A 57 -5.05 9.35 -4.37
N GLU A 58 -4.96 10.40 -3.55
CA GLU A 58 -5.19 11.77 -3.98
C GLU A 58 -4.05 12.23 -4.90
N SER A 59 -4.34 13.13 -5.83
CA SER A 59 -3.36 13.56 -6.85
C SER A 59 -2.22 14.39 -6.31
N ASP A 60 -2.41 14.96 -5.11
CA ASP A 60 -1.50 15.92 -4.49
C ASP A 60 -0.62 15.24 -3.42
N GLU A 61 -0.76 13.93 -3.23
CA GLU A 61 0.04 13.08 -2.34
C GLU A 61 1.00 12.20 -3.19
N GLU A 62 2.20 11.88 -2.69
CA GLU A 62 3.17 10.99 -3.37
C GLU A 62 2.98 9.51 -2.98
N GLY A 63 2.10 9.22 -2.01
CA GLY A 63 1.55 7.90 -1.72
C GLY A 63 1.87 7.39 -0.32
N SER A 64 2.03 6.07 -0.17
CA SER A 64 2.16 5.44 1.16
C SER A 64 3.50 5.70 1.87
N MET A 65 4.44 6.36 1.18
CA MET A 65 5.75 6.72 1.71
C MET A 65 5.82 8.19 2.17
N ASP A 66 4.74 8.94 2.02
CA ASP A 66 4.67 10.33 2.48
C ASP A 66 4.82 10.40 4.00
N THR A 67 5.68 11.31 4.44
CA THR A 67 5.92 11.53 5.88
C THR A 67 4.85 12.39 6.54
N GLU A 68 4.06 13.10 5.73
CA GLU A 68 2.91 13.89 6.13
C GLU A 68 1.79 13.57 5.14
N LEU A 69 0.59 13.30 5.66
CA LEU A 69 -0.61 13.06 4.86
C LEU A 69 -1.69 14.01 5.33
N TRP A 70 -2.38 14.65 4.39
CA TRP A 70 -3.40 15.63 4.72
C TRP A 70 -4.78 14.99 4.83
N THR A 71 -5.51 15.34 5.88
CA THR A 71 -6.94 15.06 6.00
C THR A 71 -7.70 16.38 5.92
N GLY A 72 -8.42 16.60 4.82
CA GLY A 72 -9.15 17.84 4.60
C GLY A 72 -10.28 18.02 5.60
N GLY A 73 -10.14 18.96 6.54
CA GLY A 73 -11.06 19.21 7.67
C GLY A 73 -12.53 18.82 7.47
N GLU A 74 -13.34 19.63 6.79
CA GLU A 74 -14.79 19.39 6.60
C GLU A 74 -15.14 18.32 5.54
N SER A 75 -14.14 17.73 4.86
CA SER A 75 -14.34 16.72 3.81
C SER A 75 -14.10 15.31 4.37
N SER A 76 -14.83 14.31 3.87
CA SER A 76 -14.62 12.91 4.29
C SER A 76 -13.25 12.41 3.80
N SER A 77 -12.38 12.00 4.71
CA SER A 77 -11.13 11.32 4.36
C SER A 77 -11.39 9.85 4.03
N HIS A 78 -10.69 9.34 3.02
CA HIS A 78 -10.69 7.92 2.69
C HIS A 78 -9.50 7.24 3.33
N TRP A 79 -9.74 6.22 4.16
CA TRP A 79 -8.70 5.46 4.83
C TRP A 79 -8.42 4.15 4.08
N TYR A 80 -7.15 3.80 3.96
CA TYR A 80 -6.67 2.64 3.22
C TYR A 80 -5.81 1.77 4.13
N GLN A 81 -6.10 0.47 4.15
CA GLN A 81 -5.25 -0.53 4.81
C GLN A 81 -4.32 -1.15 3.77
N LEU A 82 -3.02 -1.16 4.07
CA LEU A 82 -1.97 -1.73 3.22
C LEU A 82 -1.07 -2.66 4.04
N LEU A 83 -0.23 -3.43 3.35
CA LEU A 83 0.84 -4.20 3.99
C LEU A 83 2.19 -3.54 3.73
N ARG A 84 3.01 -3.40 4.77
CA ARG A 84 4.41 -3.00 4.67
C ARG A 84 5.31 -4.16 5.05
N VAL A 85 6.26 -4.48 4.18
CA VAL A 85 7.30 -5.47 4.44
C VAL A 85 8.61 -4.75 4.70
N TRP A 86 9.18 -4.96 5.88
CA TRP A 86 10.51 -4.51 6.24
C TRP A 86 11.50 -5.64 5.97
N TYR A 87 12.55 -5.36 5.21
CA TYR A 87 13.50 -6.38 4.77
C TYR A 87 14.92 -5.85 4.65
N ARG A 88 15.88 -6.78 4.54
CA ARG A 88 17.25 -6.52 4.11
C ARG A 88 17.53 -7.27 2.81
N GLN A 89 18.43 -6.73 2.01
CA GLN A 89 18.94 -7.35 0.79
C GLN A 89 20.43 -7.04 0.70
N ASP A 90 21.21 -8.05 0.32
CA ASP A 90 22.66 -7.95 0.09
C ASP A 90 23.00 -7.16 -1.17
#